data_AF-A0ABD3RW79-F1
#
_entry.id   AF-A0ABD3RW79-F1
#
_cell.length_a   1.000
_cell.length_b   1.000
_cell.length_c   1.000
_cell.angle_alpha   90.00
_cell.angle_beta   90.00
_cell.angle_gamma   90.00
#
_symmetry.space_group_name_H-M   'P 1'
#
loop_
_entity.id
_entity.type
_entity.pdbx_description
1 polymer ?
#
loop_
_entity_poly.entity_id
_entity_poly.type
_entity_poly.pdbx_seq_one_letter_code
_entity_poly.pdbx_strand_id
1 'polypeptide(L)'
;MLRLALLSLLVVGSGAFVTTPALSAVRTQRATALNLIMTEEEISAILSKANGCVESECAVSDVDDLIAELRDQQKVLSARLENIMNAVAHLQAANAAGDKRKTDDVRSIVKDMLRVFTTGLAGRAASRLQGRATSIASRTYSSTRPANDRIVIAVGGNALQRRGERLTIENMLKAAADMAPTIASLAREHELVLTHGNGPQVGELALERSAASFDVLGAESMGQIGYVLAQALSSAGCPTAPVICQVVVDMQHEAFRDPTKFVGPIYGAKEATALSQSFGWIMKPDGEYFRRVVPSPPPVEILQVEAIRTLLEKCPSVLPIACGGGGVPVSRVPSNPRTLVGVEAVIDKDRCGAKLANELDADGLIILTDGGGIWQNYGKPDAREMKLASPEYLLGTKAGKAFPGSMGPKIQAAIDFVQNSTKDDAWAAIGDLRDASKIFGNEEGTLIKKFSHSNGVVWRERKKVATGIGGPKLSSDQHKSG
;
A
#
# COMPACT_ATOMS: atom_id res chain seq x y z
N MET A 1 -29.34 31.47 -27.03
CA MET A 1 -27.88 31.57 -27.23
C MET A 1 -27.24 31.95 -25.90
N LEU A 2 -26.49 31.03 -25.26
CA LEU A 2 -25.31 31.23 -24.39
C LEU A 2 -25.15 30.03 -23.42
N ARG A 3 -24.79 28.86 -23.94
CA ARG A 3 -24.27 27.73 -23.16
C ARG A 3 -23.31 26.95 -24.06
N LEU A 4 -22.11 27.47 -24.24
CA LEU A 4 -20.91 26.75 -24.71
C LEU A 4 -19.77 27.78 -24.77
N ALA A 5 -19.10 28.02 -23.64
CA ALA A 5 -17.79 28.69 -23.62
C ALA A 5 -17.23 28.61 -22.19
N LEU A 6 -16.36 27.66 -21.95
CA LEU A 6 -15.10 27.75 -21.20
C LEU A 6 -14.62 26.33 -20.90
N LEU A 7 -14.31 25.59 -21.97
CA LEU A 7 -13.46 24.41 -21.88
C LEU A 7 -12.24 24.71 -22.76
N SER A 8 -11.37 25.58 -22.25
CA SER A 8 -10.16 25.98 -22.96
C SER A 8 -9.08 26.36 -21.96
N LEU A 9 -7.98 25.60 -22.05
CA LEU A 9 -6.67 25.74 -21.42
C LEU A 9 -6.53 25.33 -19.95
N LEU A 10 -6.09 24.09 -19.75
CA LEU A 10 -5.00 23.75 -18.82
C LEU A 10 -4.29 22.49 -19.38
N VAL A 11 -3.66 22.60 -20.55
CA VAL A 11 -2.55 21.70 -20.89
C VAL A 11 -1.35 22.26 -20.14
N VAL A 12 -1.15 21.82 -18.91
CA VAL A 12 0.12 22.03 -18.21
C VAL A 12 1.12 21.10 -18.89
N GLY A 13 1.73 21.57 -19.96
CA GLY A 13 2.87 20.87 -20.56
C GLY A 13 4.00 20.78 -19.53
N SER A 14 4.86 19.77 -19.64
CA SER A 14 5.99 19.53 -18.73
C SER A 14 6.95 20.73 -18.60
N GLY A 15 6.85 21.74 -19.48
CA GLY A 15 7.56 23.01 -19.39
C GLY A 15 7.00 24.02 -18.38
N ALA A 16 5.81 23.81 -17.79
CA ALA A 16 5.35 24.67 -16.69
C ALA A 16 6.17 24.49 -15.40
N PHE A 17 6.90 23.38 -15.30
CA PHE A 17 7.87 23.10 -14.24
C PHE A 17 9.32 23.27 -14.69
N VAL A 18 9.57 23.63 -15.95
CA VAL A 18 10.92 23.81 -16.52
C VAL A 18 10.94 24.91 -17.59
N THR A 19 11.58 26.04 -17.33
CA THR A 19 11.78 27.12 -18.31
C THR A 19 12.81 26.74 -19.37
N THR A 20 12.47 26.74 -20.67
CA THR A 20 13.46 26.79 -21.77
C THR A 20 12.95 27.52 -23.03
N PRO A 21 13.83 28.19 -23.82
CA PRO A 21 13.48 28.86 -25.07
C PRO A 21 13.59 27.94 -26.30
N ALA A 22 12.85 28.27 -27.35
CA ALA A 22 12.80 27.56 -28.62
C ALA A 22 14.04 27.80 -29.51
N LEU A 23 14.46 26.80 -30.30
CA LEU A 23 14.73 26.90 -31.75
C LEU A 23 15.33 25.63 -32.40
N SER A 24 14.83 25.39 -33.63
CA SER A 24 15.47 24.91 -34.87
C SER A 24 16.02 23.49 -35.01
N ALA A 25 15.64 22.88 -36.14
CA ALA A 25 16.01 21.55 -36.62
C ALA A 25 17.38 21.52 -37.31
N VAL A 26 18.21 20.53 -36.97
CA VAL A 26 19.37 20.11 -37.76
C VAL A 26 19.35 18.59 -37.89
N ARG A 27 19.48 18.14 -39.14
CA ARG A 27 19.52 16.74 -39.57
C ARG A 27 20.97 16.36 -39.82
N THR A 28 21.53 15.41 -39.07
CA THR A 28 22.73 14.66 -39.51
C THR A 28 22.86 13.29 -38.86
N GLN A 29 22.92 12.30 -39.76
CA GLN A 29 23.56 10.98 -39.78
C GLN A 29 23.62 10.09 -38.52
N ARG A 30 23.09 8.87 -38.72
CA ARG A 30 23.16 7.71 -37.83
C ARG A 30 24.59 7.16 -37.74
N ALA A 31 25.05 6.94 -36.51
CA ALA A 31 25.95 5.85 -36.14
C ALA A 31 25.23 5.02 -35.07
N THR A 32 25.22 3.71 -35.24
CA THR A 32 24.46 2.74 -34.45
C THR A 32 24.99 2.62 -33.02
N ALA A 33 24.09 2.72 -32.05
CA ALA A 33 24.35 2.56 -30.63
C ALA A 33 24.19 1.10 -30.22
N LEU A 34 25.24 0.53 -29.64
CA LEU A 34 25.20 -0.72 -28.89
C LEU A 34 26.20 -0.56 -27.76
N ASN A 35 25.69 -0.26 -26.57
CA ASN A 35 26.32 -0.56 -25.28
C ASN A 35 25.41 -0.02 -24.17
N LEU A 36 24.74 -0.91 -23.45
CA LEU A 36 24.10 -0.52 -22.21
C LEU A 36 24.10 -1.65 -21.18
N ILE A 37 24.91 -1.47 -20.13
CA ILE A 37 24.96 -2.18 -18.84
C ILE A 37 25.09 -3.72 -18.91
N MET A 38 24.23 -4.44 -19.61
CA MET A 38 24.51 -5.78 -20.15
C MET A 38 23.89 -5.94 -21.54
N THR A 39 24.60 -6.50 -22.51
CA THR A 39 24.07 -6.78 -23.87
C THR A 39 23.07 -7.94 -23.84
N GLU A 40 22.19 -8.04 -24.84
CA GLU A 40 21.30 -9.21 -24.96
C GLU A 40 22.07 -10.53 -25.08
N GLU A 41 23.29 -10.49 -25.62
CA GLU A 41 24.21 -11.62 -25.67
C GLU A 41 24.72 -12.00 -24.28
N GLU A 42 25.10 -11.02 -23.45
CA GLU A 42 25.52 -11.20 -22.05
C GLU A 42 24.35 -11.78 -21.20
N ILE A 43 23.11 -11.29 -21.41
CA ILE A 43 21.91 -11.81 -20.72
C ILE A 43 21.57 -13.24 -21.17
N SER A 44 21.60 -13.49 -22.48
CA SER A 44 21.32 -14.81 -23.05
C SER A 44 22.35 -15.85 -22.61
N ALA A 45 23.63 -15.47 -22.48
CA ALA A 45 24.68 -16.35 -21.96
C ALA A 45 24.44 -16.77 -20.50
N ILE A 46 24.03 -15.85 -19.63
CA ILE A 46 23.69 -16.13 -18.22
C ILE A 46 22.46 -17.04 -18.14
N LEU A 47 21.40 -16.72 -18.88
CA LEU A 47 20.15 -17.49 -18.86
C LEU A 47 20.32 -18.89 -19.45
N SER A 48 21.13 -19.04 -20.49
CA SER A 48 21.45 -20.33 -21.11
C SER A 48 22.20 -21.26 -20.14
N LYS A 49 23.24 -20.75 -19.45
CA LYS A 49 23.97 -21.53 -18.43
C LYS A 49 23.11 -21.84 -17.20
N ALA A 50 22.29 -20.88 -16.75
CA ALA A 50 21.38 -21.08 -15.63
C ALA A 50 20.32 -22.15 -15.94
N ASN A 51 19.74 -22.16 -17.14
CA ASN A 51 18.80 -23.19 -17.56
C ASN A 51 19.47 -24.56 -17.73
N GLY A 52 20.73 -24.62 -18.18
CA GLY A 52 21.51 -25.86 -18.24
C GLY A 52 21.63 -26.56 -16.87
N CYS A 53 21.79 -25.80 -15.79
CA CYS A 53 21.82 -26.33 -14.41
C CYS A 53 20.44 -26.65 -13.81
N VAL A 54 19.35 -26.17 -14.42
CA VAL A 54 17.98 -26.47 -13.98
C VAL A 54 17.42 -27.72 -14.67
N GLU A 55 17.85 -28.00 -15.91
CA GLU A 55 17.30 -29.09 -16.73
C GLU A 55 18.15 -30.39 -16.73
N SER A 56 19.35 -30.39 -16.12
CA SER A 56 20.19 -31.59 -15.95
C SER A 56 20.76 -31.69 -14.53
N GLU A 57 21.20 -32.88 -14.09
CA GLU A 57 21.83 -33.10 -12.77
C GLU A 57 23.15 -32.28 -12.67
N CYS A 58 23.02 -31.01 -12.27
CA CYS A 58 24.10 -30.02 -12.18
C CYS A 58 25.15 -30.51 -11.15
N ALA A 59 26.38 -30.76 -11.60
CA ALA A 59 27.48 -31.12 -10.73
C ALA A 59 27.96 -29.87 -9.96
N VAL A 60 28.61 -30.07 -8.80
CA VAL A 60 29.11 -28.95 -7.98
C VAL A 60 30.07 -28.04 -8.77
N SER A 61 30.81 -28.59 -9.75
CA SER A 61 31.68 -27.83 -10.65
C SER A 61 30.93 -26.84 -11.54
N ASP A 62 29.70 -27.15 -11.95
CA ASP A 62 28.92 -26.29 -12.85
C ASP A 62 28.36 -25.06 -12.12
N VAL A 63 28.14 -25.19 -10.81
CA VAL A 63 27.74 -24.09 -9.92
C VAL A 63 28.92 -23.14 -9.67
N ASP A 64 30.13 -23.68 -9.49
CA ASP A 64 31.35 -22.87 -9.31
C ASP A 64 31.67 -22.05 -10.57
N ASP A 65 31.47 -22.61 -11.76
CA ASP A 65 31.64 -21.91 -13.03
C ASP A 65 30.59 -20.81 -13.24
N LEU A 66 29.34 -21.04 -12.81
CA LEU A 66 28.29 -20.01 -12.83
C LEU A 66 28.60 -18.86 -11.85
N ILE A 67 29.14 -19.18 -10.67
CA ILE A 67 29.55 -18.18 -9.67
C ILE A 67 30.74 -17.36 -10.20
N ALA A 68 31.69 -17.99 -10.88
CA ALA A 68 32.83 -17.30 -11.48
C ALA A 68 32.38 -16.31 -12.57
N GLU A 69 31.46 -16.72 -13.45
CA GLU A 69 30.88 -15.87 -14.49
C GLU A 69 30.09 -14.69 -13.89
N LEU A 70 29.24 -14.94 -12.88
CA LEU A 70 28.48 -13.88 -12.22
C LEU A 70 29.37 -12.87 -11.51
N ARG A 71 30.50 -13.31 -10.92
CA ARG A 71 31.50 -12.42 -10.33
C ARG A 71 32.25 -11.58 -11.36
N ASP A 72 32.52 -12.13 -12.54
CA ASP A 72 33.16 -11.38 -13.62
C ASP A 72 32.21 -10.32 -14.18
N GLN A 73 30.94 -10.67 -14.38
CA GLN A 73 29.89 -9.73 -14.77
C GLN A 73 29.67 -8.64 -13.71
N GLN A 74 29.74 -8.98 -12.43
CA GLN A 74 29.68 -8.00 -11.33
C GLN A 74 30.83 -6.98 -11.41
N LYS A 75 32.05 -7.40 -11.76
CA LYS A 75 33.19 -6.48 -11.94
C LYS A 75 32.99 -5.54 -13.12
N VAL A 76 32.52 -6.08 -14.26
CA VAL A 76 32.23 -5.29 -15.46
C VAL A 76 31.13 -4.26 -15.18
N LEU A 77 30.07 -4.66 -14.48
CA LEU A 77 28.98 -3.77 -14.06
C LEU A 77 29.46 -2.69 -13.09
N SER A 78 30.33 -3.03 -12.14
CA SER A 78 30.89 -2.06 -11.18
C SER A 78 31.73 -1.00 -11.88
N ALA A 79 32.56 -1.39 -12.85
CA ALA A 79 33.34 -0.45 -13.66
C ALA A 79 32.46 0.43 -14.57
N ARG A 80 31.38 -0.14 -15.14
CA ARG A 80 30.38 0.62 -15.91
C ARG A 80 29.65 1.64 -15.02
N LEU A 81 29.34 1.27 -13.76
CA LEU A 81 28.70 2.15 -12.78
C LEU A 81 29.63 3.30 -12.34
N GLU A 82 30.91 3.00 -12.12
CA GLU A 82 31.93 4.01 -11.76
C GLU A 82 32.09 5.07 -12.86
N ASN A 83 32.07 4.66 -14.13
CA ASN A 83 32.08 5.59 -15.27
C ASN A 83 30.85 6.51 -15.28
N ILE A 84 29.66 6.00 -14.92
CA ILE A 84 28.44 6.80 -14.80
C ILE A 84 28.57 7.78 -13.64
N MET A 85 29.09 7.35 -12.48
CA MET A 85 29.30 8.20 -11.32
C MET A 85 30.28 9.34 -11.61
N ASN A 86 31.38 9.06 -12.33
CA ASN A 86 32.35 10.07 -12.76
C ASN A 86 31.73 11.10 -13.73
N ALA A 87 30.88 10.64 -14.66
CA ALA A 87 30.15 11.53 -15.56
C ALA A 87 29.17 12.46 -14.79
N VAL A 88 28.49 11.93 -13.77
CA VAL A 88 27.60 12.72 -12.89
C VAL A 88 28.39 13.75 -12.08
N ALA A 89 29.54 13.36 -11.52
CA ALA A 89 30.40 14.28 -10.76
C ALA A 89 30.94 15.43 -11.63
N HIS A 90 31.34 15.14 -12.87
CA HIS A 90 31.75 16.15 -13.85
C HIS A 90 30.64 17.15 -14.18
N LEU A 91 29.39 16.67 -14.29
CA LEU A 91 28.22 17.51 -14.54
C LEU A 91 27.87 18.39 -13.34
N GLN A 92 27.98 17.87 -12.11
CA GLN A 92 27.76 18.63 -10.88
C GLN A 92 28.80 19.74 -10.70
N ALA A 93 30.08 19.43 -10.98
CA ALA A 93 31.17 20.41 -10.93
C ALA A 93 30.99 21.52 -11.99
N ALA A 94 30.54 21.17 -13.20
CA ALA A 94 30.23 22.15 -14.24
C ALA A 94 29.07 23.09 -13.86
N ASN A 95 28.08 22.60 -13.11
CA ASN A 95 26.93 23.39 -12.65
C ASN A 95 27.29 24.34 -11.49
N ALA A 96 28.26 23.97 -10.64
CA ALA A 96 28.73 24.78 -9.52
C ALA A 96 29.65 25.95 -9.94
N ALA A 97 30.33 25.85 -11.09
CA ALA A 97 31.31 26.84 -11.55
C ALA A 97 30.71 28.09 -12.23
N GLY A 98 29.38 28.17 -12.40
CA GLY A 98 28.71 29.34 -13.00
C GLY A 98 29.15 29.67 -14.44
N ASP A 99 29.73 28.70 -15.15
CA ASP A 99 30.44 28.90 -16.40
C ASP A 99 29.47 28.88 -17.60
N LYS A 100 29.47 29.96 -18.39
CA LYS A 100 28.61 30.16 -19.57
C LYS A 100 29.12 29.37 -20.79
N ARG A 101 29.32 28.06 -20.64
CA ARG A 101 29.58 27.20 -21.81
C ARG A 101 28.32 27.10 -22.67
N LYS A 102 28.51 27.23 -23.99
CA LYS A 102 27.42 27.30 -24.98
C LYS A 102 26.54 26.05 -24.86
N THR A 103 25.23 26.27 -24.96
CA THR A 103 24.14 25.30 -24.79
C THR A 103 24.30 24.00 -25.59
N ASP A 104 25.17 23.99 -26.60
CA ASP A 104 25.46 22.85 -27.46
C ASP A 104 26.35 21.78 -26.82
N ASP A 105 27.28 22.14 -25.93
CA ASP A 105 28.16 21.16 -25.25
C ASP A 105 27.39 20.38 -24.18
N VAL A 106 26.52 21.08 -23.43
CA VAL A 106 25.61 20.46 -22.43
C VAL A 106 24.58 19.57 -23.12
N ARG A 107 24.08 19.98 -24.30
CA ARG A 107 23.14 19.18 -25.11
C ARG A 107 23.79 17.91 -25.67
N SER A 108 25.09 17.93 -25.99
CA SER A 108 25.83 16.73 -26.39
C SER A 108 25.92 15.73 -25.23
N ILE A 109 26.33 16.20 -24.04
CA ILE A 109 26.48 15.34 -22.86
C ILE A 109 25.13 14.78 -22.40
N VAL A 110 24.06 15.58 -22.43
CA VAL A 110 22.69 15.12 -22.11
C VAL A 110 22.13 14.16 -23.18
N LYS A 111 22.50 14.31 -24.46
CA LYS A 111 22.16 13.34 -25.52
C LYS A 111 22.90 12.02 -25.35
N ASP A 112 24.15 12.05 -24.93
CA ASP A 112 24.93 10.85 -24.63
C ASP A 112 24.39 10.14 -23.39
N MET A 113 23.87 10.89 -22.41
CA MET A 113 23.18 10.36 -21.23
C MET A 113 21.77 9.84 -21.54
N LEU A 114 20.99 10.46 -22.44
CA LEU A 114 19.68 9.95 -22.86
C LEU A 114 19.78 8.67 -23.71
N ARG A 115 20.85 8.55 -24.51
CA ARG A 115 21.19 7.29 -25.20
C ARG A 115 21.50 6.16 -24.23
N VAL A 116 21.85 6.48 -22.97
CA VAL A 116 22.05 5.50 -21.91
C VAL A 116 20.72 5.01 -21.29
N PHE A 117 19.60 5.70 -21.49
CA PHE A 117 18.33 5.31 -20.85
C PHE A 117 17.19 5.01 -21.83
N THR A 118 17.37 5.26 -23.13
CA THR A 118 16.31 5.03 -24.13
C THR A 118 16.73 4.11 -25.25
N THR A 119 16.68 2.80 -25.02
CA THR A 119 16.39 1.79 -26.07
C THR A 119 15.71 0.58 -25.42
N GLY A 120 14.46 0.28 -25.80
CA GLY A 120 13.78 -0.96 -25.36
C GLY A 120 12.26 -1.03 -25.50
N LEU A 121 11.54 0.06 -25.80
CA LEU A 121 10.08 0.05 -25.96
C LEU A 121 9.64 0.63 -27.32
N ALA A 122 10.15 0.06 -28.41
CA ALA A 122 9.58 0.29 -29.73
C ALA A 122 9.93 -0.88 -30.67
N GLY A 123 9.04 -1.86 -30.72
CA GLY A 123 9.02 -2.84 -31.81
C GLY A 123 9.07 -4.30 -31.35
N ARG A 124 7.92 -4.82 -30.91
CA ARG A 124 7.38 -6.19 -31.16
C ARG A 124 6.37 -6.58 -30.08
N ALA A 125 5.17 -6.01 -30.13
CA ALA A 125 3.98 -6.57 -29.47
C ALA A 125 2.67 -6.10 -30.12
N ALA A 126 2.70 -5.83 -31.43
CA ALA A 126 1.51 -5.43 -32.19
C ALA A 126 1.27 -6.40 -33.35
N SER A 127 0.98 -7.67 -33.03
CA SER A 127 0.30 -8.60 -33.95
C SER A 127 0.00 -9.97 -33.32
N ARG A 128 -0.52 -10.04 -32.08
CA ARG A 128 -1.02 -11.32 -31.54
C ARG A 128 -1.98 -11.20 -30.36
N LEU A 129 -2.95 -10.29 -30.43
CA LEU A 129 -4.09 -10.24 -29.50
C LEU A 129 -5.41 -9.90 -30.22
N GLN A 130 -5.53 -10.29 -31.50
CA GLN A 130 -6.82 -10.38 -32.19
C GLN A 130 -7.22 -11.85 -32.23
N GLY A 131 -7.97 -12.28 -31.21
CA GLY A 131 -8.50 -13.64 -31.17
C GLY A 131 -8.87 -14.15 -29.78
N ARG A 132 -9.81 -13.47 -29.11
CA ARG A 132 -10.76 -13.96 -28.08
C ARG A 132 -11.12 -12.86 -27.09
N ALA A 133 -11.88 -11.89 -27.56
CA ALA A 133 -12.81 -11.14 -26.72
C ALA A 133 -14.21 -11.59 -27.12
N THR A 134 -14.62 -12.76 -26.64
CA THR A 134 -16.01 -13.24 -26.81
C THR A 134 -16.71 -13.17 -25.46
N SER A 135 -17.63 -12.22 -25.40
CA SER A 135 -18.78 -12.09 -24.48
C SER A 135 -18.51 -12.25 -22.98
N ILE A 136 -18.09 -11.16 -22.33
CA ILE A 136 -18.60 -10.87 -20.98
C ILE A 136 -19.75 -9.89 -21.21
N ALA A 137 -20.97 -10.41 -21.07
CA ALA A 137 -22.20 -9.64 -21.20
C ALA A 137 -22.14 -8.41 -20.28
N SER A 138 -22.39 -7.24 -20.85
CA SER A 138 -22.62 -6.02 -20.11
C SER A 138 -23.86 -6.21 -19.22
N ARG A 139 -23.66 -6.56 -17.95
CA ARG A 139 -24.65 -6.27 -16.92
C ARG A 139 -24.54 -4.79 -16.64
N THR A 140 -25.48 -4.04 -17.20
CA THR A 140 -25.69 -2.62 -16.93
C THR A 140 -25.81 -2.42 -15.42
N TYR A 141 -24.94 -1.56 -14.88
CA TYR A 141 -25.03 -1.07 -13.51
C TYR A 141 -26.34 -0.29 -13.40
N SER A 142 -27.30 -0.80 -12.62
CA SER A 142 -28.60 -0.15 -12.44
C SER A 142 -28.42 1.23 -11.80
N SER A 143 -29.07 2.25 -12.36
CA SER A 143 -29.06 3.63 -11.86
C SER A 143 -29.95 3.85 -10.63
N THR A 144 -30.52 2.79 -10.07
CA THR A 144 -31.35 2.82 -8.86
C THR A 144 -30.49 2.47 -7.66
N ARG A 145 -30.33 3.43 -6.74
CA ARG A 145 -29.56 3.34 -5.50
C ARG A 145 -29.79 1.98 -4.79
N PRO A 146 -28.80 1.08 -4.69
CA PRO A 146 -28.92 -0.06 -3.81
C PRO A 146 -28.67 0.45 -2.38
N ALA A 147 -29.69 0.44 -1.54
CA ALA A 147 -29.51 0.77 -0.14
C ALA A 147 -30.14 -0.34 0.69
N ASN A 148 -29.32 -0.92 1.55
CA ASN A 148 -29.75 -1.03 2.95
C ASN A 148 -28.74 -0.28 3.84
N ASP A 149 -27.43 -0.44 3.64
CA ASP A 149 -26.40 0.13 4.55
C ASP A 149 -25.28 0.87 3.79
N ARG A 150 -24.76 1.95 4.39
CA ARG A 150 -23.46 2.58 4.08
C ARG A 150 -22.37 1.93 4.91
N ILE A 151 -21.34 1.41 4.25
CA ILE A 151 -20.32 0.58 4.90
C ILE A 151 -18.91 1.03 4.51
N VAL A 152 -18.05 1.21 5.51
CA VAL A 152 -16.61 1.38 5.31
C VAL A 152 -15.92 0.03 5.45
N ILE A 153 -15.15 -0.37 4.44
CA ILE A 153 -14.35 -1.60 4.46
C ILE A 153 -12.86 -1.23 4.57
N ALA A 154 -12.21 -1.65 5.65
CA ALA A 154 -10.79 -1.46 5.90
C ALA A 154 -9.99 -2.73 5.60
N VAL A 155 -9.28 -2.70 4.47
CA VAL A 155 -8.48 -3.84 4.00
C VAL A 155 -7.10 -3.83 4.65
N GLY A 156 -6.63 -4.99 5.11
CA GLY A 156 -5.28 -5.19 5.67
C GLY A 156 -4.15 -4.89 4.68
N GLY A 157 -2.95 -4.52 5.18
CA GLY A 157 -1.77 -4.37 4.30
C GLY A 157 -1.36 -5.68 3.62
N ASN A 158 -1.60 -6.81 4.28
CA ASN A 158 -1.33 -8.15 3.73
C ASN A 158 -2.34 -8.59 2.65
N ALA A 159 -3.42 -7.86 2.47
CA ALA A 159 -4.38 -8.16 1.43
C ALA A 159 -3.80 -7.97 0.03
N LEU A 160 -2.84 -7.06 -0.11
CA LEU A 160 -2.13 -6.80 -1.37
C LEU A 160 -0.72 -7.40 -1.39
N GLN A 161 -0.22 -7.89 -0.25
CA GLN A 161 1.03 -8.62 -0.18
C GLN A 161 0.89 -9.80 0.77
N ARG A 162 0.75 -11.00 0.21
CA ARG A 162 0.61 -12.21 1.01
C ARG A 162 1.94 -12.56 1.69
N ARG A 163 1.85 -13.23 2.84
CA ARG A 163 3.05 -13.69 3.56
C ARG A 163 3.90 -14.59 2.66
N GLY A 164 5.19 -14.26 2.55
CA GLY A 164 6.16 -14.99 1.73
C GLY A 164 6.21 -14.56 0.26
N GLU A 165 5.29 -13.71 -0.20
CA GLU A 165 5.35 -13.14 -1.56
C GLU A 165 6.24 -11.89 -1.59
N ARG A 166 6.96 -11.72 -2.70
CA ARG A 166 7.70 -10.49 -2.99
C ARG A 166 6.70 -9.36 -3.24
N LEU A 167 7.05 -8.15 -2.79
CA LEU A 167 6.29 -6.95 -3.12
C LEU A 167 6.56 -6.58 -4.58
N THR A 168 5.68 -7.01 -5.48
CA THR A 168 5.72 -6.62 -6.90
C THR A 168 4.34 -6.19 -7.34
N ILE A 169 4.27 -5.34 -8.37
CA ILE A 169 2.99 -4.87 -8.91
C ILE A 169 2.14 -6.05 -9.40
N GLU A 170 2.75 -7.06 -10.00
CA GLU A 170 2.05 -8.27 -10.47
C GLU A 170 1.40 -9.04 -9.32
N ASN A 171 2.12 -9.22 -8.20
CA ASN A 171 1.59 -9.89 -7.01
C ASN A 171 0.47 -9.06 -6.37
N MET A 172 0.65 -7.74 -6.28
CA MET A 172 -0.37 -6.83 -5.78
C MET A 172 -1.64 -6.86 -6.64
N LEU A 173 -1.50 -6.86 -7.96
CA LEU A 173 -2.63 -6.96 -8.90
C LEU A 173 -3.33 -8.32 -8.80
N LYS A 174 -2.59 -9.42 -8.68
CA LYS A 174 -3.16 -10.76 -8.47
C LYS A 174 -3.96 -10.81 -7.17
N ALA A 175 -3.40 -10.31 -6.08
CA ALA A 175 -4.08 -10.29 -4.80
C ALA A 175 -5.32 -9.38 -4.81
N ALA A 176 -5.25 -8.21 -5.48
CA ALA A 176 -6.39 -7.33 -5.70
C ALA A 176 -7.48 -7.97 -6.59
N ALA A 177 -7.09 -8.70 -7.64
CA ALA A 177 -8.02 -9.41 -8.52
C ALA A 177 -8.77 -10.52 -7.78
N ASP A 178 -8.11 -11.21 -6.83
CA ASP A 178 -8.75 -12.26 -6.03
C ASP A 178 -9.84 -11.70 -5.08
N MET A 179 -9.68 -10.47 -4.56
CA MET A 179 -10.67 -9.83 -3.68
C MET A 179 -11.76 -9.05 -4.43
N ALA A 180 -11.46 -8.57 -5.64
CA ALA A 180 -12.32 -7.66 -6.39
C ALA A 180 -13.75 -8.19 -6.64
N PRO A 181 -13.99 -9.47 -6.99
CA PRO A 181 -15.34 -10.00 -7.18
C PRO A 181 -16.22 -9.89 -5.94
N THR A 182 -15.65 -10.12 -4.76
CA THR A 182 -16.37 -10.05 -3.48
C THR A 182 -16.75 -8.61 -3.16
N ILE A 183 -15.80 -7.67 -3.26
CA ILE A 183 -16.06 -6.24 -3.05
C ILE A 183 -17.07 -5.72 -4.07
N ALA A 184 -16.92 -6.09 -5.35
CA ALA A 184 -17.84 -5.70 -6.42
C ALA A 184 -19.25 -6.27 -6.20
N SER A 185 -19.39 -7.43 -5.56
CA SER A 185 -20.70 -7.96 -5.18
C SER A 185 -21.36 -7.13 -4.09
N LEU A 186 -20.61 -6.82 -3.05
CA LEU A 186 -21.10 -5.98 -1.96
C LEU A 186 -21.46 -4.57 -2.45
N ALA A 187 -20.66 -4.01 -3.37
CA ALA A 187 -20.92 -2.70 -3.98
C ALA A 187 -22.17 -2.64 -4.87
N ARG A 188 -22.80 -3.78 -5.18
CA ARG A 188 -24.11 -3.82 -5.86
C ARG A 188 -25.28 -3.77 -4.89
N GLU A 189 -25.05 -4.05 -3.62
CA GLU A 189 -26.09 -4.18 -2.59
C GLU A 189 -26.02 -3.04 -1.56
N HIS A 190 -24.82 -2.47 -1.36
CA HIS A 190 -24.51 -1.49 -0.34
C HIS A 190 -23.75 -0.29 -0.91
N GLU A 191 -23.84 0.85 -0.20
CA GLU A 191 -23.03 2.02 -0.48
C GLU A 191 -21.66 1.83 0.21
N LEU A 192 -20.60 1.61 -0.55
CA LEU A 192 -19.30 1.22 0.00
C LEU A 192 -18.24 2.31 -0.12
N VAL A 193 -17.39 2.41 0.91
CA VAL A 193 -16.10 3.10 0.86
C VAL A 193 -15.00 2.12 1.23
N LEU A 194 -13.95 2.07 0.43
CA LEU A 194 -12.81 1.20 0.67
C LEU A 194 -11.64 2.00 1.24
N THR A 195 -11.05 1.51 2.32
CA THR A 195 -9.76 1.96 2.84
C THR A 195 -8.79 0.79 2.84
N HIS A 196 -7.49 1.06 2.91
CA HIS A 196 -6.48 0.02 2.86
C HIS A 196 -5.27 0.35 3.75
N GLY A 197 -4.48 -0.67 4.08
CA GLY A 197 -3.15 -0.48 4.67
C GLY A 197 -2.10 -0.21 3.61
N ASN A 198 -0.94 0.27 4.02
CA ASN A 198 0.20 0.53 3.13
C ASN A 198 1.54 0.05 3.71
N GLY A 199 1.54 -0.69 4.83
CA GLY A 199 2.74 -0.96 5.63
C GLY A 199 3.93 -1.47 4.82
N PRO A 200 3.78 -2.52 3.99
CA PRO A 200 4.87 -2.98 3.16
C PRO A 200 5.26 -1.99 2.05
N GLN A 201 4.28 -1.36 1.40
CA GLN A 201 4.49 -0.43 0.27
C GLN A 201 5.24 0.83 0.70
N VAL A 202 4.80 1.45 1.80
CA VAL A 202 5.48 2.62 2.36
C VAL A 202 6.86 2.24 2.91
N GLY A 203 7.04 0.99 3.36
CA GLY A 203 8.33 0.46 3.78
C GLY A 203 9.33 0.34 2.63
N GLU A 204 8.89 -0.16 1.47
CA GLU A 204 9.71 -0.22 0.25
C GLU A 204 10.04 1.18 -0.27
N LEU A 205 9.06 2.07 -0.34
CA LEU A 205 9.31 3.46 -0.73
C LEU A 205 10.30 4.16 0.22
N ALA A 206 10.25 3.86 1.53
CA ALA A 206 11.21 4.39 2.49
C ALA A 206 12.64 3.84 2.29
N LEU A 207 12.79 2.64 1.73
CA LEU A 207 14.08 2.08 1.33
C LEU A 207 14.63 2.79 0.08
N GLU A 208 13.78 3.01 -0.92
CA GLU A 208 14.17 3.65 -2.17
C GLU A 208 14.45 5.14 -2.02
N ARG A 209 13.75 5.81 -1.10
CA ARG A 209 13.74 7.27 -0.97
C ARG A 209 13.94 7.70 0.47
N SER A 210 15.06 7.30 1.06
CA SER A 210 15.42 7.58 2.46
C SER A 210 15.40 9.07 2.85
N ALA A 211 15.57 9.98 1.88
CA ALA A 211 15.52 11.43 2.09
C ALA A 211 14.10 12.04 2.06
N ALA A 212 13.08 11.29 1.64
CA ALA A 212 11.70 11.77 1.62
C ALA A 212 11.04 11.59 3.00
N SER A 213 10.17 12.53 3.36
CA SER A 213 9.43 12.48 4.62
C SER A 213 8.28 11.47 4.55
N PHE A 214 7.94 10.88 5.70
CA PHE A 214 6.97 9.78 5.75
C PHE A 214 5.55 10.14 5.28
N ASP A 215 5.14 11.41 5.40
CA ASP A 215 3.87 11.90 4.86
C ASP A 215 3.84 11.84 3.32
N VAL A 216 4.94 12.23 2.66
CA VAL A 216 5.09 12.17 1.20
C VAL A 216 5.10 10.72 0.73
N LEU A 217 5.85 9.86 1.39
CA LEU A 217 5.86 8.42 1.11
C LEU A 217 4.47 7.79 1.32
N GLY A 218 3.75 8.24 2.35
CA GLY A 218 2.36 7.88 2.60
C GLY A 218 1.46 8.25 1.42
N ALA A 219 1.57 9.48 0.90
CA ALA A 219 0.83 9.95 -0.26
C ALA A 219 1.12 9.11 -1.52
N GLU A 220 2.39 8.80 -1.76
CA GLU A 220 2.83 7.97 -2.90
C GLU A 220 2.28 6.55 -2.82
N SER A 221 2.36 5.92 -1.64
CA SER A 221 1.81 4.58 -1.42
C SER A 221 0.29 4.54 -1.62
N MET A 222 -0.42 5.63 -1.29
CA MET A 222 -1.87 5.74 -1.52
C MET A 222 -2.20 5.81 -3.01
N GLY A 223 -1.41 6.56 -3.80
CA GLY A 223 -1.53 6.59 -5.25
C GLY A 223 -1.26 5.22 -5.88
N GLN A 224 -0.17 4.56 -5.47
CA GLN A 224 0.21 3.24 -5.97
C GLN A 224 -0.86 2.17 -5.69
N ILE A 225 -1.29 2.07 -4.42
CA ILE A 225 -2.29 1.06 -4.03
C ILE A 225 -3.67 1.40 -4.59
N GLY A 226 -4.05 2.68 -4.57
CA GLY A 226 -5.29 3.16 -5.18
C GLY A 226 -5.37 2.79 -6.66
N TYR A 227 -4.27 2.93 -7.40
CA TYR A 227 -4.17 2.48 -8.79
C TYR A 227 -4.39 0.97 -8.95
N VAL A 228 -3.70 0.15 -8.15
CA VAL A 228 -3.81 -1.32 -8.20
C VAL A 228 -5.24 -1.78 -7.91
N LEU A 229 -5.84 -1.27 -6.83
CA LEU A 229 -7.21 -1.59 -6.45
C LEU A 229 -8.21 -1.11 -7.49
N ALA A 230 -8.03 0.11 -8.02
CA ALA A 230 -8.90 0.66 -9.04
C ALA A 230 -8.89 -0.17 -10.32
N GLN A 231 -7.71 -0.66 -10.74
CA GLN A 231 -7.59 -1.53 -11.89
C GLN A 231 -8.35 -2.84 -11.67
N ALA A 232 -8.10 -3.54 -10.57
CA ALA A 232 -8.73 -4.83 -10.27
C ALA A 232 -10.26 -4.72 -10.11
N LEU A 233 -10.75 -3.71 -9.37
CA LEU A 233 -12.18 -3.49 -9.15
C LEU A 233 -12.91 -3.07 -10.42
N SER A 234 -12.30 -2.20 -11.23
CA SER A 234 -12.88 -1.81 -12.52
C SER A 234 -13.01 -3.01 -13.46
N SER A 235 -12.01 -3.90 -13.50
CA SER A 235 -12.08 -5.17 -14.24
C SER A 235 -13.18 -6.10 -13.74
N ALA A 236 -13.55 -6.02 -12.46
CA ALA A 236 -14.69 -6.74 -11.88
C ALA A 236 -16.05 -6.03 -12.08
N GLY A 237 -16.09 -4.94 -12.84
CA GLY A 237 -17.30 -4.16 -13.12
C GLY A 237 -17.72 -3.22 -11.98
N CYS A 238 -16.80 -2.87 -11.09
CA CYS A 238 -17.00 -1.89 -10.02
C CYS A 238 -16.10 -0.68 -10.29
N PRO A 239 -16.63 0.39 -10.93
CA PRO A 239 -15.90 1.64 -11.11
C PRO A 239 -15.47 2.21 -9.76
N THR A 240 -14.27 2.79 -9.71
CA THR A 240 -13.71 3.33 -8.47
C THR A 240 -13.12 4.72 -8.65
N ALA A 241 -12.98 5.44 -7.54
CA ALA A 241 -12.28 6.71 -7.48
C ALA A 241 -11.30 6.71 -6.30
N PRO A 242 -9.98 6.50 -6.55
CA PRO A 242 -8.95 6.76 -5.56
C PRO A 242 -8.90 8.24 -5.18
N VAL A 243 -8.96 8.54 -3.89
CA VAL A 243 -8.90 9.90 -3.33
C VAL A 243 -7.71 9.98 -2.39
N ILE A 244 -6.78 10.88 -2.68
CA ILE A 244 -5.70 11.22 -1.74
C ILE A 244 -6.32 11.98 -0.56
N CYS A 245 -6.23 11.40 0.63
CA CYS A 245 -6.77 11.97 1.85
C CYS A 245 -5.66 12.50 2.75
N GLN A 246 -5.78 13.75 3.18
CA GLN A 246 -5.01 14.35 4.26
C GLN A 246 -5.81 14.25 5.55
N VAL A 247 -5.12 13.91 6.64
CA VAL A 247 -5.73 13.67 7.95
C VAL A 247 -5.01 14.53 8.97
N VAL A 248 -5.78 15.41 9.62
CA VAL A 248 -5.26 16.29 10.67
C VAL A 248 -4.91 15.45 11.89
N VAL A 249 -3.75 15.72 12.48
CA VAL A 249 -3.27 15.11 13.74
C VAL A 249 -2.88 16.20 14.74
N ASP A 250 -2.95 15.89 16.03
CA ASP A 250 -2.50 16.79 17.09
C ASP A 250 -1.00 16.59 17.37
N MET A 251 -0.19 17.61 17.06
CA MET A 251 1.25 17.61 17.31
C MET A 251 1.63 17.57 18.79
N GLN A 252 0.69 17.86 19.70
CA GLN A 252 0.91 17.78 21.14
C GLN A 252 0.64 16.37 21.70
N HIS A 253 0.11 15.46 20.88
CA HIS A 253 -0.20 14.09 21.30
C HIS A 253 1.04 13.32 21.75
N GLU A 254 0.89 12.47 22.77
CA GLU A 254 1.99 11.71 23.38
C GLU A 254 2.77 10.82 22.39
N ALA A 255 2.11 10.38 21.31
CA ALA A 255 2.71 9.58 20.24
C ALA A 255 3.90 10.28 19.55
N PHE A 256 3.98 11.60 19.59
CA PHE A 256 5.14 12.36 19.09
C PHE A 256 6.31 12.39 20.08
N ARG A 257 6.03 12.23 21.37
CA ARG A 257 7.06 12.15 22.42
C ARG A 257 7.63 10.74 22.55
N ASP A 258 6.78 9.71 22.39
CA ASP A 258 7.20 8.31 22.40
C ASP A 258 6.70 7.56 21.15
N PRO A 259 7.42 7.63 20.02
CA PRO A 259 7.09 6.90 18.81
C PRO A 259 7.17 5.39 18.99
N THR A 260 6.13 4.66 18.61
CA THR A 260 6.04 3.20 18.79
C THR A 260 5.78 2.43 17.50
N LYS A 261 5.46 3.13 16.40
CA LYS A 261 5.09 2.47 15.14
C LYS A 261 6.34 2.15 14.33
N PHE A 262 6.68 0.87 14.30
CA PHE A 262 7.74 0.33 13.47
C PHE A 262 7.46 0.50 11.97
N VAL A 263 8.47 0.97 11.23
CA VAL A 263 8.43 1.19 9.77
C VAL A 263 9.75 0.82 9.12
N GLY A 264 9.71 0.44 7.83
CA GLY A 264 10.90 0.11 7.05
C GLY A 264 11.56 -1.22 7.46
N PRO A 265 12.81 -1.45 7.02
CA PRO A 265 13.53 -2.71 7.23
C PRO A 265 14.08 -2.84 8.66
N ILE A 266 14.66 -3.99 8.98
CA ILE A 266 15.47 -4.19 10.17
C ILE A 266 16.92 -3.82 9.93
N TYR A 267 17.59 -3.34 10.97
CA TYR A 267 18.97 -2.88 10.95
C TYR A 267 19.75 -3.51 12.11
N GLY A 268 21.07 -3.68 11.92
CA GLY A 268 21.97 -4.02 13.02
C GLY A 268 22.20 -2.83 13.96
N ALA A 269 22.65 -3.08 15.20
CA ALA A 269 22.84 -2.03 16.21
C ALA A 269 23.77 -0.88 15.74
N LYS A 270 24.87 -1.21 15.05
CA LYS A 270 25.82 -0.21 14.53
C LYS A 270 25.20 0.65 13.43
N GLU A 271 24.49 0.02 12.50
CA GLU A 271 23.82 0.68 11.39
C GLU A 271 22.68 1.58 11.89
N ALA A 272 21.86 1.09 12.81
CA ALA A 272 20.80 1.87 13.45
C ALA A 272 21.35 3.12 14.14
N THR A 273 22.48 3.01 14.83
CA THR A 273 23.15 4.16 15.46
C THR A 273 23.59 5.19 14.42
N ALA A 274 24.17 4.75 13.30
CA ALA A 274 24.59 5.65 12.22
C ALA A 274 23.40 6.36 11.56
N LEU A 275 22.28 5.66 11.34
CA LEU A 275 21.06 6.23 10.79
C LEU A 275 20.40 7.24 11.74
N SER A 276 20.38 6.96 13.04
CA SER A 276 19.93 7.93 14.05
C SER A 276 20.75 9.21 14.03
N GLN A 277 22.08 9.12 13.88
CA GLN A 277 22.96 10.29 13.84
C GLN A 277 22.84 11.08 12.53
N SER A 278 22.68 10.39 11.41
CA SER A 278 22.68 11.01 10.08
C SER A 278 21.34 11.65 9.71
N PHE A 279 20.24 11.01 10.08
CA PHE A 279 18.88 11.40 9.67
C PHE A 279 17.98 11.80 10.84
N GLY A 280 18.47 11.74 12.09
CA GLY A 280 17.65 12.02 13.28
C GLY A 280 16.57 10.97 13.53
N TRP A 281 16.70 9.77 12.94
CA TRP A 281 15.70 8.71 13.09
C TRP A 281 15.69 8.16 14.51
N ILE A 282 14.49 7.93 15.04
CA ILE A 282 14.30 7.23 16.30
C ILE A 282 14.27 5.74 15.99
N MET A 283 15.24 5.01 16.54
CA MET A 283 15.40 3.57 16.35
C MET A 283 15.05 2.85 17.66
N LYS A 284 14.23 1.80 17.58
CA LYS A 284 13.89 0.95 18.75
C LYS A 284 14.23 -0.52 18.47
N PRO A 285 14.54 -1.31 19.52
CA PRO A 285 14.70 -2.75 19.38
C PRO A 285 13.43 -3.43 18.84
N ASP A 286 13.61 -4.30 17.86
CA ASP A 286 12.60 -5.21 17.31
C ASP A 286 13.22 -6.62 17.28
N GLY A 287 13.08 -7.34 18.40
CA GLY A 287 13.84 -8.57 18.66
C GLY A 287 15.32 -8.28 18.86
N GLU A 288 16.19 -9.01 18.16
CA GLU A 288 17.65 -8.81 18.19
C GLU A 288 18.12 -7.66 17.28
N TYR A 289 17.22 -7.13 16.45
CA TYR A 289 17.50 -6.07 15.50
C TYR A 289 16.92 -4.74 15.97
N PHE A 290 17.16 -3.70 15.18
CA PHE A 290 16.59 -2.36 15.38
C PHE A 290 15.75 -1.97 14.17
N ARG A 291 14.69 -1.21 14.40
CA ARG A 291 13.87 -0.67 13.31
C ARG A 291 13.46 0.76 13.61
N ARG A 292 13.31 1.57 12.55
CA ARG A 292 12.83 2.95 12.66
C ARG A 292 11.43 2.93 13.25
N VAL A 293 11.19 3.81 14.22
CA VAL A 293 9.85 4.08 14.74
C VAL A 293 9.44 5.49 14.39
N VAL A 294 8.17 5.65 14.04
CA VAL A 294 7.54 6.93 13.76
C VAL A 294 6.32 7.13 14.66
N PRO A 295 5.93 8.40 14.92
CA PRO A 295 4.69 8.70 15.62
C PRO A 295 3.48 8.03 14.96
N SER A 296 2.53 7.57 15.77
CA SER A 296 1.23 7.07 15.29
C SER A 296 0.08 7.72 16.09
N PRO A 297 -0.15 9.03 15.89
CA PRO A 297 -1.22 9.74 16.57
C PRO A 297 -2.60 9.29 16.07
N PRO A 298 -3.65 9.46 16.89
CA PRO A 298 -5.02 9.26 16.43
C PRO A 298 -5.43 10.31 15.39
N PRO A 299 -6.32 9.96 14.45
CA PRO A 299 -6.84 10.89 13.45
C PRO A 299 -7.83 11.89 14.07
N VAL A 300 -7.64 13.19 13.82
CA VAL A 300 -8.50 14.26 14.35
C VAL A 300 -9.60 14.66 13.37
N GLU A 301 -9.27 14.82 12.08
CA GLU A 301 -10.17 15.31 11.02
C GLU A 301 -9.71 14.78 9.67
N ILE A 302 -10.64 14.32 8.81
CA ILE A 302 -10.34 13.91 7.43
C ILE A 302 -10.74 15.02 6.47
N LEU A 303 -9.75 15.67 5.84
CA LEU A 303 -10.01 16.89 5.07
C LEU A 303 -10.81 16.67 3.78
N GLN A 304 -10.77 15.45 3.22
CA GLN A 304 -11.47 15.09 1.98
C GLN A 304 -12.81 14.37 2.23
N VAL A 305 -13.33 14.38 3.47
CA VAL A 305 -14.59 13.68 3.79
C VAL A 305 -15.78 14.18 2.94
N GLU A 306 -15.88 15.48 2.69
CA GLU A 306 -16.96 16.04 1.87
C GLU A 306 -16.85 15.67 0.38
N ALA A 307 -15.63 15.47 -0.13
CA ALA A 307 -15.42 14.95 -1.48
C ALA A 307 -15.89 13.49 -1.57
N ILE A 308 -15.59 12.68 -0.55
CA ILE A 308 -16.04 11.29 -0.46
C ILE A 308 -17.58 11.23 -0.36
N ARG A 309 -18.18 12.06 0.50
CA ARG A 309 -19.64 12.21 0.62
C ARG A 309 -20.27 12.58 -0.72
N THR A 310 -19.68 13.52 -1.45
CA THR A 310 -20.15 13.91 -2.78
C THR A 310 -20.10 12.75 -3.77
N LEU A 311 -19.03 11.95 -3.77
CA LEU A 311 -18.93 10.77 -4.64
C LEU A 311 -20.04 9.76 -4.33
N LEU A 312 -20.27 9.46 -3.05
CA LEU A 312 -21.32 8.54 -2.63
C LEU A 312 -22.71 9.02 -3.05
N GLU A 313 -23.00 10.31 -2.87
CA GLU A 313 -24.33 10.87 -3.13
C GLU A 313 -24.61 11.16 -4.62
N LYS A 314 -23.60 11.60 -5.37
CA LYS A 314 -23.75 12.07 -6.76
C LYS A 314 -23.31 11.03 -7.78
N CYS A 315 -22.49 10.06 -7.37
CA CYS A 315 -21.96 9.02 -8.24
C CYS A 315 -22.10 7.65 -7.56
N PRO A 316 -23.33 7.18 -7.26
CA PRO A 316 -23.56 5.95 -6.48
C PRO A 316 -23.00 4.67 -7.13
N SER A 317 -22.61 4.73 -8.41
CA SER A 317 -21.95 3.64 -9.13
C SER A 317 -20.43 3.61 -9.01
N VAL A 318 -19.84 4.59 -8.34
CA VAL A 318 -18.40 4.75 -8.17
C VAL A 318 -18.05 4.49 -6.71
N LEU A 319 -17.25 3.47 -6.45
CA LEU A 319 -16.74 3.13 -5.13
C LEU A 319 -15.54 4.02 -4.78
N PRO A 320 -15.60 4.89 -3.76
CA PRO A 320 -14.46 5.67 -3.32
C PRO A 320 -13.41 4.77 -2.64
N ILE A 321 -12.15 4.93 -3.04
CA ILE A 321 -11.00 4.33 -2.33
C ILE A 321 -10.29 5.49 -1.62
N ALA A 322 -10.35 5.52 -0.30
CA ALA A 322 -9.96 6.69 0.50
C ALA A 322 -9.11 6.30 1.71
N CYS A 323 -8.46 7.29 2.32
CA CYS A 323 -7.69 7.14 3.57
C CYS A 323 -6.69 5.98 3.54
N GLY A 324 -6.09 5.73 2.37
CA GLY A 324 -5.09 4.68 2.21
C GLY A 324 -3.93 4.86 3.17
N GLY A 325 -3.50 3.79 3.84
CA GLY A 325 -2.43 3.85 4.84
C GLY A 325 -2.78 4.63 6.12
N GLY A 326 -4.05 4.99 6.33
CA GLY A 326 -4.47 5.89 7.40
C GLY A 326 -4.52 7.37 7.00
N GLY A 327 -4.27 7.68 5.71
CA GLY A 327 -4.21 9.04 5.20
C GLY A 327 -2.87 9.73 5.42
N VAL A 328 -2.65 10.84 4.71
CA VAL A 328 -1.45 11.67 4.80
C VAL A 328 -1.55 12.54 6.05
N PRO A 329 -0.72 12.33 7.08
CA PRO A 329 -0.77 13.13 8.30
C PRO A 329 -0.35 14.58 8.05
N VAL A 330 -1.20 15.49 8.49
CA VAL A 330 -0.94 16.94 8.45
C VAL A 330 -1.26 17.59 9.79
N SER A 331 -0.65 18.73 10.07
CA SER A 331 -1.02 19.59 11.19
C SER A 331 -1.37 20.98 10.71
N ARG A 332 -2.30 21.63 11.41
CA ARG A 332 -2.54 23.06 11.24
C ARG A 332 -1.41 23.84 11.88
N VAL A 333 -0.94 24.89 11.22
CA VAL A 333 0.07 25.79 11.79
C VAL A 333 -0.60 26.64 12.88
N PRO A 334 -0.10 26.68 14.13
CA PRO A 334 -0.76 27.42 15.21
C PRO A 334 -0.97 28.91 14.93
N SER A 335 0.00 29.55 14.28
CA SER A 335 -0.08 30.98 13.90
C SER A 335 -1.00 31.25 12.71
N ASN A 336 -1.33 30.23 11.91
CA ASN A 336 -2.26 30.33 10.78
C ASN A 336 -2.97 28.99 10.56
N PRO A 337 -4.12 28.74 11.25
CA PRO A 337 -4.80 27.45 11.20
C PRO A 337 -5.31 27.01 9.81
N ARG A 338 -5.32 27.92 8.82
CA ARG A 338 -5.64 27.61 7.41
C ARG A 338 -4.46 27.00 6.66
N THR A 339 -3.24 27.19 7.14
CA THR A 339 -2.04 26.57 6.57
C THR A 339 -1.86 25.18 7.17
N LEU A 340 -1.71 24.19 6.30
CA LEU A 340 -1.39 22.82 6.65
C LEU A 340 0.08 22.55 6.37
N VAL A 341 0.70 21.75 7.23
CA VAL A 341 2.05 21.22 7.05
C VAL A 341 2.02 19.71 7.17
N GLY A 342 2.79 19.04 6.31
CA GLY A 342 3.02 17.60 6.40
C GLY A 342 3.75 17.24 7.70
N VAL A 343 3.43 16.08 8.26
CA VAL A 343 3.98 15.61 9.54
C VAL A 343 4.55 14.21 9.35
N GLU A 344 5.80 13.97 9.76
CA GLU A 344 6.35 12.61 9.74
C GLU A 344 5.68 11.72 10.79
N ALA A 345 4.62 11.03 10.39
CA ALA A 345 3.87 10.09 11.21
C ALA A 345 3.23 9.01 10.32
N VAL A 346 2.72 7.95 10.94
CA VAL A 346 1.87 6.95 10.27
C VAL A 346 0.63 6.75 11.12
N ILE A 347 -0.51 7.18 10.61
CA ILE A 347 -1.80 7.02 11.29
C ILE A 347 -2.22 5.56 11.17
N ASP A 348 -2.77 5.00 12.24
CA ASP A 348 -3.31 3.65 12.17
C ASP A 348 -4.52 3.59 11.21
N LYS A 349 -4.42 2.73 10.19
CA LYS A 349 -5.45 2.60 9.15
C LYS A 349 -6.82 2.24 9.70
N ASP A 350 -6.86 1.41 10.76
CA ASP A 350 -8.11 0.88 11.28
C ASP A 350 -8.81 1.98 12.09
N ARG A 351 -8.04 2.75 12.89
CA ARG A 351 -8.53 3.98 13.54
C ARG A 351 -8.99 5.04 12.54
N CYS A 352 -8.26 5.23 11.44
CA CYS A 352 -8.68 6.15 10.38
C CYS A 352 -9.94 5.67 9.66
N GLY A 353 -10.07 4.35 9.43
CA GLY A 353 -11.28 3.76 8.87
C GLY A 353 -12.50 3.96 9.78
N ALA A 354 -12.35 3.76 11.09
CA ALA A 354 -13.39 4.05 12.07
C ALA A 354 -13.76 5.53 12.12
N LYS A 355 -12.78 6.43 12.07
CA LYS A 355 -12.99 7.88 11.99
C LYS A 355 -13.77 8.25 10.72
N LEU A 356 -13.39 7.71 9.57
CA LEU A 356 -14.08 7.93 8.30
C LEU A 356 -15.53 7.42 8.35
N ALA A 357 -15.75 6.23 8.92
CA ALA A 357 -17.08 5.66 9.09
C ALA A 357 -17.98 6.55 9.95
N ASN A 358 -17.46 7.08 11.06
CA ASN A 358 -18.19 8.03 11.91
C ASN A 358 -18.50 9.35 11.17
N GLU A 359 -17.53 9.95 10.47
CA GLU A 359 -17.76 11.22 9.76
C GLU A 359 -18.72 11.07 8.57
N LEU A 360 -18.80 9.88 7.97
CA LEU A 360 -19.74 9.55 6.91
C LEU A 360 -21.10 9.07 7.42
N ASP A 361 -21.32 9.00 8.75
CA ASP A 361 -22.53 8.43 9.36
C ASP A 361 -22.86 7.03 8.79
N ALA A 362 -21.82 6.18 8.70
CA ALA A 362 -21.93 4.82 8.18
C ALA A 362 -22.74 3.92 9.14
N ASP A 363 -23.46 2.96 8.57
CA ASP A 363 -24.17 1.91 9.31
C ASP A 363 -23.19 0.81 9.78
N GLY A 364 -22.18 0.53 8.95
CA GLY A 364 -21.24 -0.55 9.16
C GLY A 364 -19.75 -0.17 9.00
N LEU A 365 -18.90 -0.80 9.80
CA LEU A 365 -17.45 -0.83 9.60
C LEU A 365 -16.96 -2.28 9.52
N ILE A 366 -16.25 -2.66 8.46
CA ILE A 366 -15.65 -3.99 8.33
C ILE A 366 -14.13 -3.87 8.29
N ILE A 367 -13.44 -4.52 9.22
CA ILE A 367 -11.98 -4.62 9.24
C ILE A 367 -11.58 -6.01 8.78
N LEU A 368 -11.01 -6.08 7.58
CA LEU A 368 -10.53 -7.33 6.99
C LEU A 368 -9.07 -7.56 7.35
N THR A 369 -8.77 -8.73 7.92
CA THR A 369 -7.44 -9.10 8.43
C THR A 369 -7.05 -10.53 8.08
N ASP A 370 -5.86 -10.95 8.50
CA ASP A 370 -5.41 -12.33 8.39
C ASP A 370 -5.49 -12.91 9.81
N GLY A 371 -6.34 -13.92 10.03
CA GLY A 371 -6.51 -14.54 11.35
C GLY A 371 -7.95 -14.72 11.83
N GLY A 372 -8.95 -14.41 11.02
CA GLY A 372 -10.36 -14.56 11.37
C GLY A 372 -10.86 -13.47 12.31
N GLY A 373 -11.84 -13.80 13.16
CA GLY A 373 -12.43 -12.87 14.12
C GLY A 373 -11.62 -12.70 15.40
N ILE A 374 -12.30 -12.30 16.47
CA ILE A 374 -11.75 -12.09 17.80
C ILE A 374 -11.78 -13.42 18.57
N TRP A 375 -10.65 -13.81 19.14
CA TRP A 375 -10.50 -15.08 19.86
C TRP A 375 -10.18 -14.87 21.34
N GLN A 376 -10.84 -15.63 22.21
CA GLN A 376 -10.33 -15.87 23.56
C GLN A 376 -9.26 -16.96 23.50
N ASN A 377 -8.19 -16.81 24.29
CA ASN A 377 -7.08 -17.77 24.40
C ASN A 377 -6.50 -18.14 23.03
N TYR A 378 -6.30 -17.13 22.17
CA TYR A 378 -5.73 -17.32 20.84
C TYR A 378 -4.42 -18.12 20.90
N GLY A 379 -4.29 -19.12 20.02
CA GLY A 379 -3.13 -20.00 19.95
C GLY A 379 -3.08 -21.11 21.02
N LYS A 380 -4.09 -21.23 21.89
CA LYS A 380 -4.18 -22.30 22.91
C LYS A 380 -5.24 -23.35 22.58
N PRO A 381 -5.16 -24.57 23.15
CA PRO A 381 -6.15 -25.63 22.90
C PRO A 381 -7.59 -25.27 23.30
N ASP A 382 -7.74 -24.35 24.23
CA ASP A 382 -9.02 -23.81 24.69
C ASP A 382 -9.47 -22.56 23.93
N ALA A 383 -8.82 -22.23 22.81
CA ALA A 383 -9.19 -21.10 21.96
C ALA A 383 -10.67 -21.14 21.55
N ARG A 384 -11.33 -19.98 21.61
CA ARG A 384 -12.74 -19.83 21.27
C ARG A 384 -12.99 -18.51 20.54
N GLU A 385 -13.57 -18.59 19.36
CA GLU A 385 -13.92 -17.40 18.57
C GLU A 385 -15.23 -16.77 19.07
N MET A 386 -15.24 -15.45 19.15
CA MET A 386 -16.44 -14.66 19.41
C MET A 386 -17.25 -14.53 18.12
N LYS A 387 -18.54 -14.88 18.15
CA LYS A 387 -19.45 -14.61 17.04
C LYS A 387 -19.99 -13.19 17.12
N LEU A 388 -20.40 -12.77 18.31
CA LEU A 388 -20.94 -11.44 18.60
C LEU A 388 -20.38 -10.96 19.93
N ALA A 389 -19.97 -9.70 20.03
CA ALA A 389 -19.47 -9.09 21.26
C ALA A 389 -19.95 -7.64 21.40
N SER A 390 -20.19 -7.19 22.64
CA SER A 390 -20.54 -5.79 22.90
C SER A 390 -19.27 -4.96 23.12
N PRO A 391 -19.28 -3.65 22.79
CA PRO A 391 -18.17 -2.77 23.12
C PRO A 391 -17.77 -2.82 24.60
N GLU A 392 -18.75 -2.86 25.50
CA GLU A 392 -18.55 -2.90 26.95
C GLU A 392 -17.84 -4.18 27.39
N TYR A 393 -18.20 -5.34 26.80
CA TYR A 393 -17.52 -6.60 27.05
C TYR A 393 -16.06 -6.56 26.59
N LEU A 394 -15.79 -6.02 25.40
CA LEU A 394 -14.44 -5.93 24.85
C LEU A 394 -13.55 -4.96 25.64
N LEU A 395 -14.10 -3.87 26.16
CA LEU A 395 -13.41 -2.92 27.05
C LEU A 395 -13.17 -3.50 28.45
N GLY A 396 -14.16 -4.19 29.02
CA GLY A 396 -14.13 -4.71 30.38
C GLY A 396 -13.30 -5.99 30.53
N THR A 397 -13.04 -6.70 29.45
CA THR A 397 -12.15 -7.86 29.46
C THR A 397 -10.69 -7.42 29.32
N LYS A 398 -9.75 -8.17 29.94
CA LYS A 398 -8.30 -8.02 29.65
C LYS A 398 -7.98 -8.22 28.16
N ALA A 399 -8.94 -8.66 27.35
CA ALA A 399 -8.87 -8.74 25.91
C ALA A 399 -8.29 -7.44 25.32
N GLY A 400 -8.81 -6.25 25.64
CA GLY A 400 -8.29 -4.98 25.11
C GLY A 400 -6.80 -4.67 25.38
N LYS A 401 -6.22 -5.20 26.46
CA LYS A 401 -4.79 -5.01 26.82
C LYS A 401 -3.89 -6.22 26.56
N ALA A 402 -4.46 -7.38 26.25
CA ALA A 402 -3.76 -8.66 26.19
C ALA A 402 -3.86 -9.37 24.84
N PHE A 403 -4.33 -8.71 23.79
CA PHE A 403 -4.16 -9.22 22.42
C PHE A 403 -2.74 -8.92 21.95
N PRO A 404 -1.83 -9.91 21.90
CA PRO A 404 -0.51 -9.69 21.33
C PRO A 404 -0.63 -9.31 19.85
N GLY A 405 0.18 -8.33 19.42
CA GLY A 405 0.33 -7.98 18.01
C GLY A 405 -0.76 -7.07 17.45
N SER A 406 -1.21 -7.36 16.22
CA SER A 406 -1.97 -6.44 15.36
C SER A 406 -3.48 -6.34 15.63
N MET A 407 -4.03 -7.14 16.56
CA MET A 407 -5.48 -7.23 16.78
C MET A 407 -6.03 -6.14 17.74
N GLY A 408 -5.24 -5.72 18.74
CA GLY A 408 -5.65 -4.69 19.69
C GLY A 408 -6.15 -3.39 19.04
N PRO A 409 -5.38 -2.78 18.10
CA PRO A 409 -5.82 -1.59 17.38
C PRO A 409 -7.11 -1.78 16.57
N LYS A 410 -7.36 -2.97 16.02
CA LYS A 410 -8.58 -3.29 15.25
C LYS A 410 -9.81 -3.30 16.13
N ILE A 411 -9.68 -3.94 17.28
CA ILE A 411 -10.75 -4.02 18.26
C ILE A 411 -11.06 -2.63 18.82
N GLN A 412 -10.03 -1.85 19.14
CA GLN A 412 -10.23 -0.47 19.59
C GLN A 412 -10.93 0.37 18.52
N ALA A 413 -10.50 0.29 17.25
CA ALA A 413 -11.16 1.01 16.16
C ALA A 413 -12.63 0.61 15.98
N ALA A 414 -12.95 -0.69 16.07
CA ALA A 414 -14.32 -1.17 15.98
C ALA A 414 -15.19 -0.70 17.16
N ILE A 415 -14.64 -0.69 18.38
CA ILE A 415 -15.29 -0.12 19.57
C ILE A 415 -15.54 1.38 19.38
N ASP A 416 -14.51 2.12 18.98
CA ASP A 416 -14.57 3.57 18.78
C ASP A 416 -15.60 3.95 17.73
N PHE A 417 -15.75 3.16 16.66
CA PHE A 417 -16.83 3.35 15.69
C PHE A 417 -18.20 3.15 16.31
N VAL A 418 -18.47 1.98 16.90
CA VAL A 418 -19.80 1.65 17.44
C VAL A 418 -20.21 2.59 18.58
N GLN A 419 -19.28 3.03 19.41
CA GLN A 419 -19.57 3.93 20.54
C GLN A 419 -19.81 5.37 20.10
N ASN A 420 -19.06 5.87 19.11
CA ASN A 420 -19.17 7.26 18.64
C ASN A 420 -20.17 7.44 17.49
N SER A 421 -20.75 6.35 16.98
CA SER A 421 -21.80 6.43 15.96
C SER A 421 -23.05 7.12 16.52
N THR A 422 -23.66 7.95 15.67
CA THR A 422 -24.97 8.58 15.87
C THR A 422 -26.14 7.62 15.70
N LYS A 423 -25.89 6.40 15.20
CA LYS A 423 -26.88 5.35 14.97
C LYS A 423 -26.84 4.31 16.07
N ASP A 424 -27.99 3.98 16.64
CA ASP A 424 -28.10 3.00 17.74
C ASP A 424 -27.84 1.56 17.28
N ASP A 425 -28.10 1.27 16.01
CA ASP A 425 -27.92 -0.04 15.37
C ASP A 425 -26.59 -0.17 14.60
N ALA A 426 -25.69 0.81 14.72
CA ALA A 426 -24.37 0.76 14.11
C ALA A 426 -23.59 -0.48 14.55
N TRP A 427 -22.88 -1.07 13.59
CA TRP A 427 -22.19 -2.34 13.80
C TRP A 427 -20.79 -2.35 13.17
N ALA A 428 -19.85 -3.00 13.83
CA ALA A 428 -18.54 -3.29 13.27
C ALA A 428 -18.33 -4.79 13.13
N ALA A 429 -17.52 -5.21 12.16
CA ALA A 429 -17.13 -6.61 12.02
C ALA A 429 -15.62 -6.73 11.79
N ILE A 430 -15.02 -7.76 12.40
CA ILE A 430 -13.63 -8.13 12.17
C ILE A 430 -13.59 -9.56 11.67
N GLY A 431 -12.89 -9.81 10.57
CA GLY A 431 -12.78 -11.16 10.04
C GLY A 431 -11.76 -11.30 8.91
N ASP A 432 -11.66 -12.51 8.37
CA ASP A 432 -10.73 -12.83 7.29
C ASP A 432 -11.24 -12.32 5.94
N LEU A 433 -10.33 -11.77 5.13
CA LEU A 433 -10.66 -11.30 3.77
C LEU A 433 -11.32 -12.40 2.90
N ARG A 434 -10.91 -13.66 3.06
CA ARG A 434 -11.46 -14.80 2.30
C ARG A 434 -12.91 -15.10 2.64
N ASP A 435 -13.34 -14.70 3.83
CA ASP A 435 -14.70 -14.90 4.32
C ASP A 435 -15.51 -13.61 4.28
N ALA A 436 -15.06 -12.58 3.56
CA ALA A 436 -15.71 -11.27 3.55
C ALA A 436 -17.22 -11.33 3.24
N SER A 437 -17.67 -12.17 2.29
CA SER A 437 -19.11 -12.35 2.02
C SER A 437 -19.88 -12.99 3.20
N LYS A 438 -19.24 -13.87 3.96
CA LYS A 438 -19.83 -14.56 5.12
C LYS A 438 -19.83 -13.69 6.38
N ILE A 439 -18.95 -12.69 6.46
CA ILE A 439 -18.95 -11.71 7.56
C ILE A 439 -20.27 -10.92 7.56
N PHE A 440 -20.75 -10.51 6.38
CA PHE A 440 -22.05 -9.84 6.24
C PHE A 440 -23.22 -10.70 6.72
N GLY A 441 -23.18 -12.00 6.44
CA GLY A 441 -24.19 -12.96 6.92
C GLY A 441 -24.07 -13.30 8.41
N ASN A 442 -23.10 -12.72 9.14
CA ASN A 442 -22.74 -13.14 10.51
C ASN A 442 -22.43 -14.65 10.61
N GLU A 443 -21.91 -15.20 9.51
CA GLU A 443 -21.55 -16.61 9.36
C GLU A 443 -20.08 -16.86 9.68
N GLU A 444 -19.19 -15.88 9.52
CA GLU A 444 -17.76 -15.94 9.88
C GLU A 444 -17.30 -14.60 10.49
N GLY A 445 -16.16 -14.60 11.18
CA GLY A 445 -15.66 -13.42 11.90
C GLY A 445 -16.43 -13.08 13.18
N THR A 446 -16.23 -11.87 13.69
CA THR A 446 -16.88 -11.35 14.91
C THR A 446 -17.65 -10.07 14.61
N LEU A 447 -18.94 -10.08 14.91
CA LEU A 447 -19.80 -8.89 14.90
C LEU A 447 -19.69 -8.14 16.23
N ILE A 448 -19.64 -6.83 16.18
CA ILE A 448 -19.52 -5.93 17.33
C ILE A 448 -20.64 -4.90 17.22
N LYS A 449 -21.53 -4.86 18.21
CA LYS A 449 -22.64 -3.89 18.26
C LYS A 449 -23.13 -3.70 19.68
N LYS A 450 -23.92 -2.66 19.93
CA LYS A 450 -24.64 -2.48 21.21
C LYS A 450 -25.77 -3.51 21.29
N PHE A 451 -25.84 -4.29 22.37
CA PHE A 451 -26.97 -5.20 22.64
C PHE A 451 -27.09 -5.57 24.11
N SER A 452 -28.32 -5.86 24.55
CA SER A 452 -28.63 -6.33 25.90
C SER A 452 -28.60 -7.86 25.97
N HIS A 453 -27.46 -8.43 26.37
CA HIS A 453 -27.35 -9.85 26.72
C HIS A 453 -26.61 -9.99 28.04
N SER A 454 -26.98 -10.99 28.86
CA SER A 454 -26.52 -11.14 30.24
C SER A 454 -25.01 -11.19 30.43
N ASN A 455 -24.25 -11.57 29.38
CA ASN A 455 -22.79 -11.68 29.42
C ASN A 455 -22.04 -10.82 28.39
N GLY A 456 -22.73 -10.02 27.56
CA GLY A 456 -22.09 -9.15 26.56
C GLY A 456 -21.32 -9.85 25.42
N VAL A 457 -21.38 -11.18 25.32
CA VAL A 457 -20.69 -11.97 24.27
C VAL A 457 -21.50 -13.22 23.90
N VAL A 458 -21.47 -13.57 22.61
CA VAL A 458 -21.94 -14.84 22.06
C VAL A 458 -20.77 -15.49 21.35
N TRP A 459 -20.48 -16.74 21.70
CA TRP A 459 -19.37 -17.49 21.15
C TRP A 459 -19.81 -18.33 19.97
N ARG A 460 -18.88 -18.55 19.03
CA ARG A 460 -19.09 -19.49 17.93
C ARG A 460 -19.12 -20.92 18.49
N GLU A 461 -20.05 -21.74 17.97
CA GLU A 461 -20.09 -23.15 18.31
C GLU A 461 -18.82 -23.85 17.81
N ARG A 462 -18.24 -24.74 18.64
CA ARG A 462 -17.12 -25.57 18.20
C ARG A 462 -17.64 -26.48 17.09
N LYS A 463 -17.17 -26.29 15.84
CA LYS A 463 -17.35 -27.30 14.80
C LYS A 463 -16.84 -28.62 15.38
N LYS A 464 -17.71 -29.63 15.53
CA LYS A 464 -17.28 -31.01 15.85
C LYS A 464 -16.36 -31.42 14.71
N VAL A 465 -15.05 -31.38 14.93
CA VAL A 465 -14.08 -31.88 13.97
C VAL A 465 -14.34 -33.38 13.86
N ALA A 466 -14.95 -33.80 12.75
CA ALA A 466 -14.88 -35.19 12.34
C ALA A 466 -13.38 -35.54 12.29
N THR A 467 -13.00 -36.57 13.03
CA THR A 467 -11.63 -37.07 13.17
C THR A 467 -10.89 -37.04 11.82
N GLY A 468 -9.95 -36.10 11.69
CA GLY A 468 -9.19 -35.91 10.46
C GLY A 468 -8.56 -34.51 10.37
N ILE A 469 -7.51 -34.30 11.16
CA ILE A 469 -6.44 -33.29 11.03
C ILE A 469 -6.83 -31.98 10.29
N GLY A 470 -7.10 -30.91 11.06
CA GLY A 470 -7.34 -29.58 10.50
C GLY A 470 -7.53 -28.48 11.54
N GLY A 471 -6.69 -28.43 12.57
CA GLY A 471 -6.51 -27.21 13.37
C GLY A 471 -5.66 -26.19 12.58
N PRO A 472 -5.63 -24.90 12.97
CA PRO A 472 -4.76 -23.92 12.33
C PRO A 472 -3.32 -24.43 12.36
N LYS A 473 -2.64 -24.41 11.20
CA LYS A 473 -1.22 -24.78 11.10
C LYS A 473 -0.43 -23.91 12.08
N LEU A 474 0.05 -24.52 13.15
CA LEU A 474 1.14 -24.00 13.96
C LEU A 474 2.33 -23.77 13.02
N SER A 475 2.71 -22.51 12.79
CA SER A 475 4.05 -22.22 12.32
C SER A 475 4.98 -22.50 13.49
N SER A 476 5.64 -23.65 13.46
CA SER A 476 6.72 -24.00 14.36
C SER A 476 7.92 -23.11 14.03
N ASP A 477 8.02 -21.96 14.67
CA ASP A 477 9.29 -21.24 14.86
C ASP A 477 9.26 -20.62 16.27
N GLN A 478 9.37 -21.50 17.26
CA GLN A 478 9.96 -21.13 18.54
C GLN A 478 11.46 -21.41 18.42
N HIS A 479 12.24 -20.36 18.15
CA HIS A 479 13.65 -20.41 18.48
C HIS A 479 13.76 -20.59 20.00
N LYS A 480 14.33 -21.73 20.38
CA LYS A 480 14.75 -22.05 21.74
C LYS A 480 15.69 -20.95 22.23
N SER A 481 15.34 -20.37 23.37
CA SER A 481 16.24 -19.59 24.21
C SER A 481 17.37 -20.48 24.73
N GLY A 482 18.59 -20.11 24.40
CA GLY A 482 19.86 -20.51 25.00
C GLY A 482 20.75 -19.29 25.02
#